data_AF-A0A7J7NJI8-F1
#
_entry.id   AF-A0A7J7NJI8-F1
#
_cell.length_a   1.000
_cell.length_b   1.000
_cell.length_c   1.000
_cell.angle_alpha   90.00
_cell.angle_beta   90.00
_cell.angle_gamma   90.00
#
_symmetry.space_group_name_H-M   'P 1'
#
loop_
_entity.id
_entity.type
_entity.pdbx_description
1 polymer ?
#
loop_
_entity_poly.entity_id
_entity_poly.type
_entity_poly.pdbx_seq_one_letter_code
_entity_poly.pdbx_strand_id
1 'polypeptide(L)'
;MKVRYICIEAETFNCQWMFYARVNPDGTTFNMRKSSNLIHTYPGRSDQSNKNINAQWVVKKVEETIRTVRTTRLAGVKELISRRYGIDISYYTSWNAWTICMEKIVGSYDEGYILQPEFMRQVLLANPGSLAKCSKDLQSNQ
;
A
#
# COMPACT_ATOMS: atom_id res chain seq x y z
N MET A 1 -9.88 -26.16 14.68
CA MET A 1 -10.47 -26.55 13.37
C MET A 1 -9.38 -27.10 12.45
N LYS A 2 -9.62 -28.17 11.68
CA LYS A 2 -8.68 -28.65 10.64
C LYS A 2 -9.05 -28.02 9.30
N VAL A 3 -8.07 -27.48 8.59
CA VAL A 3 -8.25 -26.85 7.28
C VAL A 3 -7.26 -27.47 6.31
N ARG A 4 -7.70 -27.69 5.07
CA ARG A 4 -6.85 -28.15 3.97
C ARG A 4 -6.67 -26.99 2.99
N TYR A 5 -5.41 -26.68 2.68
CA TYR A 5 -5.07 -25.69 1.66
C TYR A 5 -4.55 -26.42 0.42
N ILE A 6 -5.10 -26.05 -0.74
CA ILE A 6 -4.74 -26.58 -2.05
C ILE A 6 -4.48 -25.42 -3.01
N CYS A 7 -3.62 -25.64 -4.00
CA CYS A 7 -3.45 -24.70 -5.11
C CYS A 7 -4.80 -24.47 -5.82
N ILE A 8 -5.09 -23.21 -6.18
CA ILE A 8 -6.32 -22.85 -6.89
C ILE A 8 -6.34 -23.40 -8.33
N GLU A 9 -5.18 -23.53 -8.97
CA GLU A 9 -4.99 -24.12 -10.30
C GLU A 9 -4.36 -25.51 -10.23
N ALA A 10 -4.70 -26.29 -9.20
CA ALA A 10 -4.13 -27.62 -8.99
C ALA A 10 -4.31 -28.55 -10.21
N GLU A 11 -5.49 -28.52 -10.81
CA GLU A 11 -5.83 -29.38 -11.96
C GLU A 11 -5.14 -28.91 -13.25
N THR A 12 -5.28 -27.61 -13.57
CA THR A 12 -4.73 -27.03 -14.80
C THR A 12 -3.21 -27.12 -14.90
N PHE A 13 -2.50 -26.92 -13.78
CA PHE A 13 -1.03 -26.92 -13.75
C PHE A 13 -0.43 -28.21 -13.18
N ASN A 14 -1.26 -29.24 -12.97
CA ASN A 14 -0.87 -30.47 -12.27
C ASN A 14 -0.10 -30.16 -10.96
N CYS A 15 -0.54 -29.12 -10.24
CA CYS A 15 0.12 -28.61 -9.06
C CYS A 15 -0.29 -29.42 -7.84
N GLN A 16 0.59 -30.31 -7.40
CA GLN A 16 0.37 -31.18 -6.24
C GLN A 16 0.58 -30.48 -4.88
N TRP A 17 0.73 -29.16 -4.90
CA TRP A 17 0.99 -28.37 -3.70
C TRP A 17 -0.24 -28.34 -2.79
N MET A 18 -0.06 -28.89 -1.58
CA MET A 18 -1.09 -28.87 -0.55
C MET A 18 -0.48 -29.07 0.83
N PHE A 19 -1.16 -28.53 1.84
CA PHE A 19 -0.85 -28.80 3.24
C PHE A 19 -2.10 -28.80 4.09
N TYR A 20 -2.03 -29.53 5.20
CA TYR A 20 -3.04 -29.44 6.25
C TYR A 20 -2.59 -28.48 7.33
N ALA A 21 -3.53 -27.72 7.86
CA ALA A 21 -3.31 -26.87 9.02
C ALA A 21 -4.36 -27.14 10.09
N ARG A 22 -4.00 -26.88 11.34
CA ARG A 22 -4.95 -26.72 12.43
C ARG A 22 -4.95 -25.28 12.87
N VAL A 23 -6.12 -24.65 12.87
CA VAL A 23 -6.32 -23.35 13.51
C VAL A 23 -6.19 -23.54 15.02
N ASN A 24 -5.37 -22.69 15.64
CA ASN A 24 -5.11 -22.71 17.07
C ASN A 24 -6.33 -22.17 17.84
N PRO A 25 -6.41 -22.42 19.16
CA PRO A 25 -7.52 -21.93 19.98
C PRO A 25 -7.68 -20.40 19.97
N ASP A 26 -6.61 -19.67 19.65
CA ASP A 26 -6.60 -18.20 19.52
C ASP A 26 -7.36 -17.68 18.28
N GLY A 27 -7.75 -18.56 17.35
CA GLY A 27 -8.47 -18.22 16.12
C GLY A 27 -7.66 -17.45 15.07
N THR A 28 -6.42 -17.07 15.35
CA THR A 28 -5.61 -16.19 14.49
C THR A 28 -4.36 -16.88 13.94
N THR A 29 -3.85 -17.89 14.65
CA THR A 29 -2.67 -18.63 14.22
C THR A 29 -3.03 -20.06 13.83
N PHE A 30 -2.16 -20.69 13.03
CA PHE A 30 -2.34 -22.07 12.62
C PHE A 30 -1.05 -22.86 12.68
N ASN A 31 -1.17 -24.13 13.06
CA ASN A 31 -0.09 -25.10 13.05
C ASN A 31 -0.18 -25.96 11.79
N MET A 32 0.84 -25.88 10.94
CA MET A 32 0.96 -26.72 9.75
C MET A 32 1.28 -28.17 10.16
N ARG A 33 0.54 -29.14 9.64
CA ARG A 33 0.78 -30.57 9.87
C ARG A 33 0.80 -31.31 8.55
N LYS A 34 1.94 -31.92 8.21
CA LYS A 34 2.18 -32.71 6.98
C LYS A 34 1.81 -31.98 5.67
N SER A 35 2.84 -31.61 4.94
CA SER A 35 2.79 -31.29 3.51
C SER A 35 3.25 -32.50 2.71
N SER A 36 2.50 -32.90 1.69
CA SER A 36 2.95 -33.95 0.74
C SER A 36 3.95 -33.38 -0.27
N ASN A 37 3.76 -32.13 -0.70
CA ASN A 37 4.64 -31.42 -1.62
C ASN A 37 4.65 -29.92 -1.27
N LEU A 38 5.80 -29.41 -0.83
CA LEU A 38 5.99 -27.98 -0.50
C LEU A 38 6.32 -27.13 -1.73
N ILE A 39 6.59 -27.76 -2.87
CA ILE A 39 6.92 -27.07 -4.12
C ILE A 39 5.62 -26.65 -4.81
N HIS A 40 5.43 -25.34 -4.94
CA HIS A 40 4.32 -24.76 -5.68
C HIS A 40 4.75 -24.52 -7.13
N THR A 41 4.23 -25.33 -8.06
CA THR A 41 4.54 -25.24 -9.49
C THR A 41 3.69 -24.21 -10.24
N TYR A 42 2.59 -23.76 -9.62
CA TYR A 42 1.74 -22.73 -10.18
C TYR A 42 2.37 -21.35 -9.94
N PRO A 43 2.63 -20.52 -10.98
CA PRO A 43 3.26 -19.22 -10.81
C PRO A 43 2.35 -18.17 -10.13
N GLY A 44 1.07 -18.49 -9.87
CA GLY A 44 0.09 -17.58 -9.28
C GLY A 44 -0.82 -16.92 -10.33
N ARG A 45 -2.00 -16.50 -9.88
CA ARG A 45 -2.94 -15.68 -10.68
C ARG A 45 -2.51 -14.22 -10.56
N SER A 46 -1.99 -13.63 -11.64
CA SER A 46 -1.70 -12.19 -11.69
C SER A 46 -2.96 -11.34 -11.87
N ASP A 47 -4.04 -11.95 -12.35
CA ASP A 47 -5.32 -11.32 -12.69
C ASP A 47 -6.28 -11.17 -11.50
N GLN A 48 -6.05 -11.92 -10.42
CA GLN A 48 -6.89 -11.83 -9.23
C GLN A 48 -6.27 -10.95 -8.16
N SER A 49 -6.93 -9.82 -7.88
CA SER A 49 -6.57 -8.97 -6.74
C SER A 49 -6.73 -9.77 -5.45
N ASN A 50 -5.61 -10.21 -4.87
CA ASN A 50 -5.61 -10.80 -3.55
C ASN A 50 -6.12 -9.74 -2.56
N LYS A 51 -7.27 -9.98 -1.92
CA LYS A 51 -7.89 -9.03 -0.98
C LYS A 51 -6.98 -8.67 0.20
N ASN A 52 -5.97 -9.48 0.49
CA ASN A 52 -4.97 -9.20 1.52
C ASN A 52 -3.90 -8.20 1.06
N ILE A 53 -3.79 -7.93 -0.24
CA ILE A 53 -2.86 -6.97 -0.85
C ILE A 53 -3.59 -5.64 -1.01
N ASN A 54 -3.83 -4.99 0.13
CA ASN A 54 -4.41 -3.66 0.20
C ASN A 54 -3.30 -2.59 0.28
N ALA A 55 -3.70 -1.31 0.20
CA ALA A 55 -2.75 -0.19 0.25
C ALA A 55 -1.89 -0.21 1.52
N GLN A 56 -2.44 -0.60 2.68
CA GLN A 56 -1.71 -0.67 3.94
C GLN A 56 -0.60 -1.74 3.92
N TRP A 57 -0.87 -2.89 3.29
CA TRP A 57 0.16 -3.91 3.09
C TRP A 57 1.29 -3.36 2.20
N VAL A 58 0.95 -2.68 1.11
CA VAL A 58 1.92 -2.07 0.19
C VAL A 58 2.78 -1.03 0.91
N VAL A 59 2.17 -0.12 1.67
CA VAL A 59 2.87 0.91 2.48
C VAL A 59 3.95 0.25 3.35
N LYS A 60 3.61 -0.80 4.10
CA LYS A 60 4.58 -1.52 4.95
C LYS A 60 5.78 -2.10 4.18
N LYS A 61 5.64 -2.37 2.88
CA LYS A 61 6.72 -2.93 2.04
C LYS A 61 7.57 -1.88 1.34
N VAL A 62 7.00 -0.70 1.08
CA VAL A 62 7.66 0.32 0.23
C VAL A 62 8.07 1.58 0.99
N GLU A 63 7.55 1.82 2.21
CA GLU A 63 7.77 3.05 2.98
C GLU A 63 9.27 3.38 3.15
N GLU A 64 10.08 2.40 3.55
CA GLU A 64 11.53 2.57 3.75
C GLU A 64 12.26 2.86 2.42
N THR A 65 11.88 2.16 1.35
CA THR A 65 12.45 2.36 0.02
C THR A 65 12.15 3.77 -0.49
N ILE A 66 10.91 4.24 -0.34
CA ILE A 66 10.49 5.59 -0.76
C ILE A 66 11.21 6.65 0.08
N ARG A 67 11.39 6.42 1.39
CA ARG A 67 12.12 7.35 2.27
C ARG A 67 13.58 7.51 1.85
N THR A 68 14.20 6.43 1.40
CA THR A 68 15.61 6.43 0.93
C THR A 68 15.72 7.04 -0.46
N VAL A 69 14.86 6.59 -1.38
CA VAL A 69 14.79 7.05 -2.77
C VAL A 69 13.68 8.10 -2.86
N ARG A 70 13.99 9.31 -2.37
CA ARG A 70 13.07 10.47 -2.26
C ARG A 70 12.37 10.92 -3.56
N THR A 71 12.67 10.28 -4.68
CA THR A 71 12.12 10.57 -6.03
C THR A 71 11.18 9.49 -6.55
N THR A 72 10.74 8.54 -5.72
CA THR A 72 9.87 7.44 -6.19
C THR A 72 8.49 7.97 -6.62
N ARG A 73 8.32 8.15 -7.92
CA ARG A 73 7.02 8.44 -8.57
C ARG A 73 6.07 7.26 -8.38
N LEU A 74 4.76 7.52 -8.42
CA LEU A 74 3.70 6.51 -8.39
C LEU A 74 4.00 5.24 -9.23
N ALA A 75 4.45 5.42 -10.47
CA ALA A 75 4.78 4.32 -11.37
C ALA A 75 5.83 3.37 -10.78
N GLY A 76 6.77 3.91 -9.98
CA GLY A 76 7.78 3.14 -9.28
C GLY A 76 7.21 2.25 -8.17
N VAL A 77 6.08 2.61 -7.54
CA VAL A 77 5.47 1.76 -6.49
C VAL A 77 4.95 0.45 -7.06
N LYS A 78 4.19 0.54 -8.17
CA LYS A 78 3.66 -0.63 -8.85
C LYS A 78 4.79 -1.52 -9.37
N GLU A 79 5.78 -0.92 -10.03
CA GLU A 79 6.94 -1.66 -10.55
C GLU A 79 7.75 -2.32 -9.42
N LEU A 80 7.98 -1.62 -8.31
CA LEU A 80 8.70 -2.14 -7.15
C LEU A 80 8.02 -3.37 -6.55
N ILE A 81 6.70 -3.33 -6.39
CA ILE A 81 5.92 -4.47 -5.87
C ILE A 81 5.97 -5.65 -6.83
N SER A 82 5.78 -5.39 -8.14
CA SER A 82 5.84 -6.43 -9.16
C SER A 82 7.22 -7.09 -9.22
N ARG A 83 8.30 -6.30 -9.26
CA ARG A 83 9.67 -6.82 -9.33
C ARG A 83 10.10 -7.56 -8.07
N ARG A 84 9.74 -7.05 -6.89
CA ARG A 84 10.22 -7.62 -5.61
C ARG A 84 9.40 -8.82 -5.15
N TYR A 85 8.10 -8.84 -5.44
CA TYR A 85 7.18 -9.83 -4.91
C TYR A 85 6.44 -10.65 -5.98
N GLY A 86 6.61 -10.33 -7.27
CA GLY A 86 5.90 -11.02 -8.36
C GLY A 86 4.40 -10.75 -8.38
N ILE A 87 3.96 -9.66 -7.74
CA ILE A 87 2.55 -9.34 -7.53
C ILE A 87 2.16 -8.16 -8.42
N ASP A 88 1.10 -8.32 -9.21
CA ASP A 88 0.46 -7.17 -9.85
C ASP A 88 -0.55 -6.53 -8.89
N ILE A 89 -0.53 -5.19 -8.82
CA ILE A 89 -1.46 -4.41 -8.02
C ILE A 89 -2.22 -3.42 -8.90
N SER A 90 -3.45 -3.11 -8.50
CA SER A 90 -4.26 -2.12 -9.20
C SER A 90 -3.62 -0.72 -9.12
N TYR A 91 -3.97 0.13 -10.08
CA TYR A 91 -3.55 1.53 -10.07
C TYR A 91 -3.98 2.22 -8.76
N TYR A 92 -5.24 2.06 -8.36
CA TYR A 92 -5.78 2.69 -7.15
C TYR A 92 -5.10 2.21 -5.87
N THR A 93 -4.78 0.91 -5.74
CA THR A 93 -4.01 0.40 -4.60
C THR A 93 -2.62 1.03 -4.55
N SER A 94 -1.97 1.15 -5.71
CA SER A 94 -0.66 1.79 -5.84
C SER A 94 -0.71 3.28 -5.47
N TRP A 95 -1.73 3.99 -5.95
CA TRP A 95 -1.98 5.40 -5.66
C TRP A 95 -2.20 5.65 -4.19
N ASN A 96 -3.15 4.95 -3.58
CA ASN A 96 -3.45 5.11 -2.17
C ASN A 96 -2.22 4.79 -1.30
N ALA A 97 -1.46 3.74 -1.63
CA ALA A 97 -0.24 3.43 -0.90
C ALA A 97 0.83 4.53 -1.05
N TRP A 98 0.99 5.06 -2.27
CA TRP A 98 1.91 6.16 -2.52
C TRP A 98 1.51 7.43 -1.74
N THR A 99 0.24 7.81 -1.77
CA THR A 99 -0.30 8.96 -1.03
C THR A 99 -0.06 8.82 0.47
N ILE A 100 -0.38 7.66 1.06
CA ILE A 100 -0.14 7.40 2.49
C ILE A 100 1.35 7.48 2.83
N CYS A 101 2.23 6.92 1.98
CA CYS A 101 3.67 7.02 2.18
C CYS A 101 4.17 8.47 2.11
N MET A 102 3.70 9.25 1.14
CA MET A 102 4.09 10.65 0.98
C MET A 102 3.64 11.49 2.16
N GLU A 103 2.39 11.32 2.61
CA GLU A 103 1.86 11.99 3.78
C GLU A 103 2.69 11.68 5.05
N LYS A 104 3.11 10.43 5.25
CA LYS A 104 3.99 10.05 6.36
C LYS A 104 5.41 10.61 6.27
N ILE A 105 5.94 10.82 5.07
CA ILE A 105 7.34 11.22 4.86
C ILE A 105 7.48 12.74 4.83
N VAL A 106 6.58 13.41 4.12
CA VAL A 106 6.63 14.86 3.84
C VAL A 106 5.69 15.65 4.73
N GLY A 107 4.68 15.00 5.31
CA GLY A 107 3.58 15.65 6.02
C GLY A 107 2.32 15.71 5.15
N SER A 108 1.20 16.00 5.78
CA SER A 108 -0.07 16.17 5.08
C SER A 108 -0.06 17.45 4.23
N TYR A 109 -0.89 17.45 3.18
CA TYR A 109 -1.10 18.65 2.36
C TYR A 109 -1.54 19.84 3.22
N ASP A 110 -2.47 19.61 4.16
CA ASP A 110 -3.02 20.65 5.02
C ASP A 110 -1.97 21.24 5.99
N GLU A 111 -1.10 20.40 6.54
CA GLU A 111 0.02 20.86 7.39
C GLU A 111 1.00 21.73 6.60
N GLY A 112 1.26 21.40 5.33
CA GLY A 112 2.17 22.17 4.47
C GLY A 112 1.76 23.63 4.28
N TYR A 113 0.46 23.94 4.37
CA TYR A 113 -0.08 25.30 4.20
C TYR A 113 -0.53 25.96 5.51
N ILE A 114 -0.19 25.38 6.66
CA ILE A 114 -0.63 25.93 7.96
C ILE A 114 -0.12 27.37 8.20
N LEU A 115 1.07 27.70 7.69
CA LEU A 115 1.70 29.01 7.84
C LEU A 115 1.25 30.05 6.80
N GLN A 116 0.44 29.66 5.82
CA GLN A 116 0.02 30.54 4.73
C GLN A 116 -0.67 31.83 5.21
N PRO A 117 -1.62 31.81 6.18
CA PRO A 117 -2.26 33.03 6.66
C PRO A 117 -1.29 33.97 7.37
N GLU A 118 -0.37 33.40 8.17
CA GLU A 118 0.64 34.17 8.91
C GLU A 118 1.66 34.80 7.96
N PHE A 119 2.09 34.06 6.93
CA PHE A 119 2.94 34.60 5.87
C PHE A 119 2.30 35.81 5.20
N MET A 120 1.02 35.72 4.83
CA MET A 120 0.30 36.87 4.25
C MET A 120 0.23 38.07 5.20
N ARG A 121 0.01 37.83 6.50
CA ARG A 121 0.02 38.90 7.50
C ARG A 121 1.36 39.63 7.51
N GLN A 122 2.47 38.89 7.43
CA GLN A 122 3.81 39.48 7.39
C GLN A 122 4.06 40.27 6.09
N VAL A 123 3.58 39.79 4.94
CA VAL A 123 3.66 40.52 3.67
C VAL A 123 2.94 41.86 3.74
N LEU A 124 1.75 41.91 4.33
CA LEU A 124 0.97 43.15 4.50
C LEU A 124 1.65 44.15 5.44
N LEU A 125 2.31 43.66 6.50
CA LEU A 125 3.08 44.50 7.41
C LEU A 125 4.35 45.06 6.77
N ALA A 126 5.06 44.25 6.01
CA ALA A 126 6.29 44.66 5.34
C ALA A 126 6.04 45.64 4.19
N ASN A 127 4.91 45.50 3.48
CA ASN A 127 4.55 46.32 2.33
C ASN A 127 3.15 46.93 2.48
N PRO A 128 3.00 48.01 3.27
CA PRO A 128 1.73 48.71 3.43
C PRO A 128 1.14 49.12 2.07
N GLY A 129 -0.13 48.83 1.84
CA GLY A 129 -0.83 49.07 0.57
C GLY A 129 -0.95 47.84 -0.33
N SER A 130 -0.29 46.73 0.00
CA SER A 130 -0.50 45.45 -0.70
C SER A 130 -1.87 44.84 -0.39
N LEU A 131 -2.42 44.06 -1.34
CA LEU A 131 -3.64 43.27 -1.15
C LEU A 131 -3.30 41.79 -1.18
N ALA A 132 -3.69 41.04 -0.14
CA ALA A 132 -3.44 39.61 -0.04
C ALA A 132 -4.74 38.88 0.36
N LYS A 133 -5.01 37.74 -0.28
CA LYS A 133 -6.18 36.87 -0.02
C LYS A 133 -5.76 35.41 -0.03
N CYS A 134 -6.10 34.66 1.03
CA CYS A 134 -5.98 33.20 1.08
C CYS A 134 -7.38 32.61 1.24
N SER A 135 -7.61 31.49 0.57
CA SER A 135 -8.78 30.64 0.77
C SER A 135 -8.31 29.20 0.80
N LYS A 136 -8.92 28.40 1.66
CA LYS A 136 -8.83 26.94 1.59
C LYS A 136 -10.05 26.46 0.82
N ASP A 137 -9.87 25.47 -0.04
CA ASP A 137 -11.01 24.79 -0.63
C ASP A 137 -11.80 24.13 0.52
N LEU A 138 -13.10 24.39 0.58
CA LEU A 138 -13.96 23.68 1.52
C LEU A 138 -13.92 22.20 1.13
N GLN A 139 -13.47 21.33 2.04
CA GLN A 139 -13.46 19.89 1.79
C GLN A 139 -14.84 19.45 1.30
N SER A 140 -14.95 19.17 0.01
CA SER A 140 -16.09 18.47 -0.56
C SER A 140 -16.02 17.04 -0.02
N ASN A 141 -16.68 16.81 1.11
CA ASN A 141 -16.89 15.48 1.65
C ASN A 141 -17.68 14.66 0.62
N GLN A 142 -17.00 13.77 -0.10
CA GLN A 142 -17.55 12.54 -0.65
C GLN A 142 -16.45 11.53 -0.96
#